data_AF-A0A2I2DTY5-F1
#
_entry.id   AF-A0A2I2DTY5-F1
#
_cell.length_a   1.000
_cell.length_b   1.000
_cell.length_c   1.000
_cell.angle_alpha   90.00
_cell.angle_beta   90.00
_cell.angle_gamma   90.00
#
_symmetry.space_group_name_H-M   'P 1'
#
loop_
_entity.id
_entity.type
_entity.pdbx_description
1 polymer ?
#
loop_
_entity_poly.entity_id
_entity_poly.type
_entity_poly.pdbx_seq_one_letter_code
_entity_poly.pdbx_strand_id
1 'polypeptide(L)'
;MSRERAKNNFIAFFKVLSKIGRTALSNYIFQSIILGILFYGYGFGMFNGFSRFELLAIVVAIWTIQITCTYLWLKYHKQGPLELLWRKLTYNSFNKN
;
A
#
# COMPACT_ATOMS: atom_id res chain seq x y z
N MET A 1 16.05 29.12 -21.34
CA MET A 1 15.89 28.93 -19.88
C MET A 1 14.55 28.29 -19.46
N SER A 2 13.42 28.52 -20.16
CA SER A 2 12.09 27.97 -19.79
C SER A 2 11.87 26.48 -20.11
N ARG A 3 12.45 25.95 -21.20
CA ARG A 3 12.25 24.55 -21.64
C ARG A 3 12.94 23.50 -20.76
N GLU A 4 14.05 23.85 -20.12
CA GLU A 4 14.79 22.99 -19.18
C GLU A 4 14.00 22.72 -17.89
N ARG A 5 13.29 23.74 -17.38
CA ARG A 5 12.49 23.64 -16.14
C ARG A 5 11.29 22.70 -16.30
N ALA A 6 10.67 22.68 -17.49
CA ALA A 6 9.58 21.76 -17.81
C ALA A 6 10.05 20.28 -17.86
N LYS A 7 11.23 20.00 -18.44
CA LYS A 7 11.83 18.65 -18.42
C LYS A 7 12.12 18.18 -17.01
N ASN A 8 12.67 19.04 -16.16
CA ASN A 8 12.99 18.71 -14.77
C ASN A 8 11.74 18.37 -13.94
N ASN A 9 10.65 19.11 -14.12
CA ASN A 9 9.37 18.82 -13.45
C ASN A 9 8.78 17.48 -13.90
N PHE A 10 8.89 17.16 -15.18
CA PHE A 10 8.41 15.88 -15.72
C PHE A 10 9.20 14.72 -15.12
N ILE A 11 10.53 14.79 -15.11
CA ILE A 11 11.40 13.75 -14.54
C ILE A 11 11.11 13.57 -13.03
N ALA A 12 10.90 14.67 -12.29
CA ALA A 12 10.55 14.60 -10.87
C ALA A 12 9.23 13.86 -10.64
N PHE A 13 8.21 14.12 -11.46
CA PHE A 13 6.91 13.45 -11.40
C PHE A 13 7.03 11.94 -11.63
N PHE A 14 7.72 11.50 -12.69
CA PHE A 14 7.94 10.07 -12.95
C PHE A 14 8.74 9.39 -11.84
N LYS A 15 9.66 10.12 -11.19
CA LYS A 15 10.44 9.60 -10.06
C LYS A 15 9.56 9.36 -8.83
N VAL A 16 8.55 10.21 -8.60
CA VAL A 16 7.55 10.02 -7.56
C VAL A 16 6.61 8.86 -7.91
N LEU A 17 6.09 8.80 -9.15
CA LEU A 17 5.28 7.66 -9.60
C LEU A 17 6.02 6.32 -9.47
N SER A 18 7.31 6.29 -9.81
CA SER A 18 8.13 5.09 -9.67
C SER A 18 8.30 4.69 -8.20
N LYS A 19 8.32 5.63 -7.25
CA LYS A 19 8.34 5.31 -5.82
C LYS A 19 6.99 4.78 -5.33
N ILE A 20 5.89 5.38 -5.78
CA ILE A 20 4.52 4.95 -5.43
C ILE A 20 4.27 3.53 -5.96
N GLY A 21 4.60 3.28 -7.23
CA GLY A 21 4.46 1.96 -7.86
C GLY A 21 5.27 0.86 -7.16
N ARG A 22 6.41 1.18 -6.54
CA ARG A 22 7.23 0.26 -5.73
C ARG A 22 6.67 -0.05 -4.34
N THR A 23 5.51 0.50 -3.98
CA THR A 23 4.79 0.19 -2.74
C THR A 23 3.34 -0.22 -2.99
N ALA A 24 2.92 -0.24 -4.26
CA ALA A 24 1.55 -0.49 -4.65
C ALA A 24 1.11 -1.92 -4.31
N LEU A 25 2.00 -2.91 -4.49
CA LEU A 25 1.70 -4.30 -4.18
C LEU A 25 1.50 -4.49 -2.68
N SER A 26 2.38 -3.92 -1.87
CA SER A 26 2.29 -3.98 -0.42
C SER A 26 1.02 -3.31 0.10
N ASN A 27 0.68 -2.11 -0.39
CA ASN A 27 -0.55 -1.41 0.00
C ASN A 27 -1.82 -2.17 -0.41
N TYR A 28 -1.83 -2.76 -1.61
CA TYR A 28 -2.97 -3.53 -2.11
C TYR A 28 -3.22 -4.78 -1.28
N ILE A 29 -2.18 -5.55 -0.97
CA ILE A 29 -2.30 -6.76 -0.14
C ILE A 29 -2.69 -6.39 1.29
N PHE A 30 -2.10 -5.35 1.87
CA PHE A 30 -2.46 -4.88 3.21
C PHE A 30 -3.95 -4.48 3.28
N GLN A 31 -4.43 -3.72 2.30
CA GLN A 31 -5.84 -3.37 2.18
C GLN A 31 -6.73 -4.61 2.06
N SER A 32 -6.32 -5.58 1.23
CA SER A 32 -7.07 -6.81 1.00
C SER A 32 -7.13 -7.69 2.25
N ILE A 33 -6.05 -7.78 3.02
CA ILE A 33 -6.02 -8.51 4.30
C ILE A 33 -6.91 -7.83 5.32
N ILE A 34 -6.85 -6.49 5.46
CA ILE A 34 -7.71 -5.78 6.40
C ILE A 34 -9.19 -5.94 6.01
N LEU A 35 -9.53 -5.76 4.74
CA LEU A 35 -10.88 -5.97 4.26
C LEU A 35 -11.32 -7.43 4.44
N GLY A 36 -10.44 -8.40 4.20
CA GLY A 36 -10.70 -9.81 4.47
C GLY A 36 -10.96 -10.09 5.95
N ILE A 37 -10.15 -9.55 6.86
CA ILE A 37 -10.35 -9.74 8.31
C ILE A 37 -11.65 -9.06 8.78
N LEU A 38 -12.02 -7.92 8.21
CA LEU A 38 -13.19 -7.16 8.65
C LEU A 38 -14.51 -7.63 8.03
N PHE A 39 -14.50 -8.03 6.75
CA PHE A 39 -15.72 -8.34 5.98
C PHE A 39 -15.89 -9.83 5.66
N TYR A 40 -14.83 -10.64 5.66
CA TYR A 40 -14.96 -12.08 5.45
C TYR A 40 -15.41 -12.75 6.76
N GLY A 41 -16.29 -13.76 6.65
CA GLY A 41 -17.06 -14.34 7.76
C GLY A 41 -16.28 -14.99 8.93
N TYR A 42 -14.95 -14.96 8.92
CA TYR A 42 -14.10 -15.33 10.08
C TYR A 42 -13.80 -14.13 11.02
N GLY A 43 -14.22 -12.91 10.66
CA GLY A 43 -14.09 -11.69 11.45
C GLY A 43 -15.28 -11.42 12.39
N PHE A 44 -15.72 -10.16 12.50
CA PHE A 44 -16.81 -9.76 13.41
C PHE A 44 -18.24 -10.07 12.90
N GLY A 45 -18.41 -10.67 11.72
CA GLY A 45 -19.74 -11.07 11.23
C GLY A 45 -20.76 -9.91 11.09
N MET A 46 -20.27 -8.68 10.91
CA MET A 46 -21.04 -7.43 11.03
C MET A 46 -21.92 -7.08 9.82
N PHE A 47 -21.99 -7.96 8.82
CA PHE A 47 -22.70 -7.67 7.56
C PHE A 47 -24.21 -7.45 7.76
N ASN A 48 -24.77 -7.86 8.90
CA ASN A 48 -26.21 -7.88 9.15
C ASN A 48 -26.68 -6.90 10.25
N GLY A 49 -25.81 -6.05 10.81
CA GLY A 49 -26.14 -5.23 11.99
C GLY A 49 -25.82 -3.72 11.91
N PHE A 50 -25.03 -3.27 10.94
CA PHE A 50 -24.56 -1.88 10.89
C PHE A 50 -25.29 -1.07 9.83
N SER A 51 -25.68 0.17 10.19
CA SER A 51 -26.21 1.10 9.20
C SER A 51 -25.11 1.57 8.25
N ARG A 52 -25.50 2.06 7.06
CA ARG A 52 -24.54 2.56 6.04
C ARG A 52 -23.58 3.63 6.58
N PHE A 53 -24.03 4.42 7.57
CA PHE A 53 -23.22 5.47 8.19
C PHE A 53 -22.13 4.91 9.13
N GLU A 54 -22.42 3.83 9.84
CA GLU A 54 -21.41 3.18 10.69
C GLU A 54 -20.36 2.47 9.85
N LEU A 55 -20.77 1.90 8.71
CA LEU A 55 -19.84 1.33 7.74
C LEU A 55 -18.87 2.39 7.20
N LEU A 56 -19.35 3.59 6.90
CA LEU A 56 -18.51 4.72 6.50
C LEU A 56 -17.50 5.10 7.59
N ALA A 57 -17.91 5.14 8.86
CA ALA A 57 -17.00 5.43 9.97
C ALA A 57 -15.90 4.36 10.10
N ILE A 58 -16.25 3.09 9.92
CA ILE A 58 -15.29 1.97 9.92
C ILE A 58 -14.31 2.11 8.75
N VAL A 59 -14.78 2.44 7.54
CA VAL A 59 -13.91 2.66 6.38
C VAL A 59 -12.91 3.79 6.63
N VAL A 60 -13.36 4.90 7.23
CA VAL A 60 -12.49 6.03 7.58
C VAL A 60 -11.45 5.63 8.64
N ALA A 61 -11.85 4.83 9.64
CA ALA A 61 -10.93 4.32 10.65
C ALA A 61 -9.87 3.39 10.02
N ILE A 62 -10.27 2.49 9.13
CA ILE A 62 -9.36 1.62 8.37
C ILE A 62 -8.37 2.45 7.56
N TRP A 63 -8.84 3.45 6.83
CA TRP A 63 -7.97 4.33 6.05
C TRP A 63 -6.97 5.06 6.93
N THR A 64 -7.40 5.54 8.10
CA THR A 64 -6.52 6.22 9.06
C THR A 64 -5.41 5.29 9.54
N ILE A 65 -5.76 4.06 9.91
CA ILE A 65 -4.80 3.03 10.33
C ILE A 65 -3.86 2.67 9.17
N GLN A 66 -4.41 2.47 7.96
CA GLN A 66 -3.64 2.12 6.78
C GLN A 66 -2.63 3.20 6.42
N ILE A 67 -3.03 4.47 6.39
CA ILE A 67 -2.15 5.58 6.11
C ILE A 67 -1.04 5.67 7.18
N THR A 68 -1.40 5.50 8.46
CA THR A 68 -0.44 5.55 9.57
C THR A 68 0.57 4.41 9.51
N CYS A 69 0.11 3.18 9.27
CA CYS A 69 0.98 2.02 9.09
C CYS A 69 1.90 2.18 7.88
N THR A 70 1.37 2.64 6.74
CA THR A 70 2.18 2.88 5.53
C THR A 70 3.21 3.98 5.75
N TYR A 71 2.84 5.07 6.45
CA TYR A 71 3.76 6.15 6.81
C TYR A 71 4.87 5.69 7.76
N LEU A 72 4.51 5.00 8.85
CA LEU A 72 5.48 4.43 9.80
C LEU A 72 6.41 3.45 9.10
N TRP A 73 5.88 2.59 8.22
CA TRP A 73 6.70 1.64 7.48
C TRP A 73 7.69 2.35 6.55
N LEU A 74 7.23 3.35 5.80
CA LEU A 74 8.09 4.16 4.91
C LEU A 74 9.17 4.95 5.66
N LYS A 75 8.97 5.22 6.95
CA LYS A 75 9.99 5.85 7.82
C LYS A 75 11.20 4.95 8.06
N TYR A 76 10.99 3.63 8.15
CA TYR A 76 12.07 2.66 8.41
C TYR A 76 12.54 1.92 7.15
N HIS A 77 11.68 1.78 6.14
CA HIS A 77 11.97 0.99 4.93
C HIS A 77 11.70 1.79 3.65
N LYS A 78 12.68 1.80 2.73
CA LYS A 78 12.58 2.47 1.43
C LYS A 78 11.65 1.77 0.43
N GLN A 79 11.17 0.57 0.75
CA GLN A 79 10.34 -0.30 -0.09
C GLN A 79 9.33 -1.05 0.79
N GLY A 80 8.19 -1.45 0.24
CA GLY A 80 7.20 -2.20 0.99
C GLY A 80 7.68 -3.62 1.35
N PRO A 81 7.12 -4.22 2.42
CA PRO A 81 7.55 -5.54 2.92
C PRO A 81 7.40 -6.63 1.86
N LEU A 82 6.29 -6.60 1.11
CA LEU A 82 6.01 -7.56 0.07
C LEU A 82 6.90 -7.35 -1.14
N GLU A 83 7.26 -6.12 -1.50
CA GLU A 83 8.26 -5.92 -2.56
C GLU A 83 9.65 -6.41 -2.13
N LEU A 84 10.03 -6.27 -0.85
CA LEU A 84 11.28 -6.81 -0.33
C LEU A 84 11.26 -8.35 -0.35
N LEU A 85 10.15 -8.95 0.07
CA LEU A 85 9.95 -10.39 0.08
C LEU A 85 9.92 -10.95 -1.36
N TRP A 86 9.18 -10.30 -2.25
CA TRP A 86 9.12 -10.64 -3.67
C TRP A 86 10.51 -10.55 -4.30
N ARG A 87 11.26 -9.47 -4.05
CA ARG A 87 12.64 -9.36 -4.54
C ARG A 87 13.54 -10.46 -3.97
N LYS A 88 13.41 -10.79 -2.68
CA LYS A 88 14.15 -11.91 -2.08
C LYS A 88 13.79 -13.24 -2.75
N LEU A 89 12.51 -13.52 -3.00
CA LEU A 89 12.06 -14.76 -3.66
C LEU A 89 12.51 -14.84 -5.12
N THR A 90 12.33 -13.79 -5.92
CA THR A 90 12.72 -13.77 -7.33
C THR A 90 14.24 -13.83 -7.52
N TYR A 91 15.02 -13.09 -6.71
CA TYR A 91 16.48 -13.09 -6.84
C TYR A 91 17.15 -14.30 -6.19
N ASN A 92 16.64 -14.84 -5.06
CA ASN A 92 17.16 -16.12 -4.54
C ASN A 92 16.82 -17.30 -5.47
N SER A 93 15.72 -17.23 -6.24
CA SER A 93 15.43 -18.26 -7.24
C SER A 93 16.40 -18.24 -8.42
N PHE A 94 17.03 -17.09 -8.72
CA PHE A 94 18.00 -16.96 -9.82
C PHE A 94 19.45 -17.17 -9.38
N ASN A 95 19.73 -17.16 -8.07
CA ASN A 95 21.06 -17.45 -7.52
C ASN A 95 21.09 -18.80 -6.82
N LYS A 96 20.63 -19.83 -7.53
CA LYS A 96 20.92 -21.22 -7.19
C LYS A 96 22.06 -21.68 -8.10
N ASN A 97 23.28 -21.23 -7.75
CA ASN A 97 24.53 -21.85 -8.19
C ASN A 97 25.00 -22.78 -7.09
#